data_AF-R5GR37-F1
#
_entry.id   AF-R5GR37-F1
#
_cell.length_a   1.000
_cell.length_b   1.000
_cell.length_c   1.000
_cell.angle_alpha   90.00
_cell.angle_beta   90.00
_cell.angle_gamma   90.00
#
_symmetry.space_group_name_H-M   'P 1'
#
loop_
_entity.id
_entity.type
_entity.pdbx_description
1 polymer ?
#
loop_
_entity_poly.entity_id
_entity_poly.type
_entity_poly.pdbx_seq_one_letter_code
_entity_poly.pdbx_strand_id
1 'polypeptide(L)'
;MSVVVIGGNDRMATRYKDICESYRCKAKVFTQMPADFAAKLGTPDLMVVFTNTCSHKMVNSVNQKSEKHGIPVARIHNASVNALKSVLEQYTKQ
;
A
#
# COMPACT_ATOMS: atom_id res chain seq x y z
N MET A 1 -12.20 -2.16 -5.97
CA MET A 1 -10.72 -2.25 -6.10
C MET A 1 -10.13 -2.71 -4.77
N SER A 2 -9.00 -3.39 -4.79
CA SER A 2 -8.23 -3.86 -3.64
C SER A 2 -6.86 -3.20 -3.63
N VAL A 3 -6.50 -2.63 -2.49
CA VAL A 3 -5.26 -1.85 -2.33
C VAL A 3 -4.47 -2.43 -1.16
N VAL A 4 -3.15 -2.56 -1.34
CA VAL A 4 -2.24 -2.84 -0.24
C VAL A 4 -1.38 -1.61 -0.01
N VAL A 5 -1.39 -1.08 1.21
CA VAL A 5 -0.52 0.02 1.66
C VAL A 5 0.64 -0.55 2.46
N ILE A 6 1.87 -0.16 2.11
CA ILE A 6 3.12 -0.66 2.68
C ILE A 6 3.91 0.51 3.26
N GLY A 7 4.29 0.41 4.54
CA GLY A 7 4.93 1.45 5.32
C GLY A 7 3.93 2.33 6.08
N GLY A 8 4.44 3.40 6.68
CA GLY A 8 3.68 4.38 7.44
C GLY A 8 3.76 4.18 8.95
N ASN A 9 3.06 5.03 9.69
CA ASN A 9 3.05 4.97 11.16
C ASN A 9 2.02 3.96 11.65
N ASP A 10 2.39 3.09 12.59
CA ASP A 10 1.50 2.09 13.20
C ASP A 10 0.19 2.70 13.73
N ARG A 11 0.24 3.90 14.33
CA ARG A 11 -0.96 4.60 14.84
C ARG A 11 -1.90 5.07 13.73
N MET A 12 -1.41 5.15 12.49
CA MET A 12 -2.18 5.57 11.32
C MET A 12 -2.73 4.39 10.52
N ALA A 13 -2.40 3.15 10.88
CA ALA A 13 -2.80 1.95 10.12
C ALA A 13 -4.32 1.88 9.88
N THR A 14 -5.13 2.13 10.91
CA THR A 14 -6.60 2.20 10.79
C THR A 14 -7.01 3.34 9.88
N ARG A 15 -6.42 4.54 10.07
CA ARG A 15 -6.75 5.71 9.27
C ARG A 15 -6.44 5.53 7.79
N TYR A 16 -5.34 4.85 7.44
CA TYR A 16 -5.04 4.51 6.04
C TYR A 16 -6.09 3.57 5.44
N LYS A 17 -6.60 2.60 6.23
CA LYS A 17 -7.71 1.75 5.79
C LYS A 17 -8.98 2.56 5.56
N ASP A 18 -9.36 3.40 6.51
CA ASP A 18 -10.57 4.24 6.43
C ASP A 18 -10.53 5.15 5.18
N ILE A 19 -9.35 5.71 4.88
CA ILE A 19 -9.13 6.50 3.66
C ILE A 19 -9.36 5.62 2.44
N CYS A 20 -8.74 4.45 2.33
CA CYS A 20 -8.98 3.57 1.17
C CYS A 20 -10.47 3.18 1.03
N GLU A 21 -11.14 2.89 2.15
CA GLU A 21 -12.57 2.55 2.16
C GLU A 21 -13.45 3.70 1.67
N SER A 22 -13.09 4.96 1.98
CA SER A 22 -13.81 6.13 1.44
C SER A 22 -13.72 6.25 -0.09
N TYR A 23 -12.70 5.66 -0.71
CA TYR A 23 -12.57 5.51 -2.16
C TYR A 23 -13.09 4.15 -2.67
N ARG A 24 -13.96 3.47 -1.91
CA ARG A 24 -14.53 2.15 -2.23
C ARG A 24 -13.47 1.07 -2.50
N CYS A 25 -12.31 1.20 -1.85
CA CYS A 25 -11.22 0.24 -1.95
C CYS A 25 -11.15 -0.67 -0.71
N LYS A 26 -11.11 -1.99 -0.93
CA LYS A 26 -10.78 -2.95 0.14
C LYS A 26 -9.28 -2.86 0.43
N ALA A 27 -8.91 -2.56 1.68
CA ALA A 27 -7.51 -2.25 2.00
C ALA A 27 -6.86 -3.27 2.95
N LYS A 28 -5.60 -3.61 2.66
CA LYS A 28 -4.66 -4.16 3.65
C LYS A 28 -3.58 -3.11 3.91
N VAL A 29 -3.16 -2.98 5.16
CA VAL A 29 -2.12 -2.03 5.55
C VAL A 29 -1.05 -2.76 6.34
N PHE A 30 0.20 -2.61 5.93
CA PHE A 30 1.37 -3.19 6.56
C PHE A 30 2.36 -2.08 6.90
N THR A 31 2.29 -1.57 8.12
CA THR A 31 3.26 -0.61 8.67
C THR A 31 4.51 -1.31 9.20
N GLN A 32 4.39 -2.59 9.55
CA GLN A 32 5.48 -3.49 9.92
C GLN A 32 5.53 -4.71 8.99
N MET A 33 6.66 -5.42 9.00
CA MET A 33 6.84 -6.65 8.22
C MET A 33 6.41 -7.88 9.03
N PRO A 34 5.27 -8.54 8.72
CA PRO A 34 4.93 -9.84 9.31
C PRO A 34 5.79 -10.98 8.72
N ALA A 35 5.86 -12.11 9.42
CA ALA A 35 6.63 -13.29 8.98
C ALA A 35 6.31 -13.73 7.53
N ASP A 36 5.01 -13.82 7.18
CA ASP A 36 4.55 -14.24 5.85
C ASP A 36 4.18 -13.05 4.95
N PHE A 37 4.92 -11.94 5.03
CA PHE A 37 4.58 -10.70 4.32
C PHE A 37 4.30 -10.91 2.82
N ALA A 38 5.19 -11.60 2.11
CA ALA A 38 5.06 -11.82 0.67
C ALA A 38 3.79 -12.61 0.29
N ALA A 39 3.38 -13.57 1.12
CA ALA A 39 2.13 -14.30 0.92
C ALA A 39 0.91 -13.41 1.23
N LYS A 40 0.99 -12.63 2.32
CA LYS A 40 -0.08 -11.75 2.80
C LYS A 40 -0.36 -10.57 1.86
N LEU A 41 0.63 -10.14 1.05
CA LEU A 41 0.44 -9.18 -0.04
C LEU A 41 -0.70 -9.62 -0.97
N GLY A 42 -0.78 -10.91 -1.31
CA GLY A 42 -1.75 -11.40 -2.30
C GLY A 42 -1.53 -10.78 -3.68
N THR A 43 -2.59 -10.69 -4.49
CA THR A 43 -2.57 -10.08 -5.83
C THR A 43 -3.58 -8.92 -5.90
N PRO A 44 -3.31 -7.79 -5.21
CA PRO A 44 -4.19 -6.63 -5.24
C PRO A 44 -4.19 -5.94 -6.59
N ASP A 45 -5.16 -5.04 -6.79
CA ASP A 45 -5.23 -4.17 -7.96
C ASP A 45 -4.17 -3.06 -7.93
N LEU A 46 -3.71 -2.66 -6.73
CA LEU A 46 -2.68 -1.64 -6.53
C LEU A 46 -1.89 -1.89 -5.24
N MET A 47 -0.59 -1.63 -5.29
CA MET A 47 0.25 -1.49 -4.11
C MET A 47 0.72 -0.04 -3.95
N VAL A 48 0.55 0.54 -2.76
CA VAL A 48 1.04 1.88 -2.41
C VAL A 48 2.18 1.73 -1.40
N VAL A 49 3.36 2.24 -1.73
CA VAL A 49 4.56 2.12 -0.90
C VAL A 49 5.00 3.49 -0.41
N PHE A 50 5.03 3.67 0.92
CA PHE A 50 5.58 4.84 1.58
C PHE A 50 7.11 4.67 1.74
N THR A 51 7.88 5.12 0.76
CA THR A 51 9.30 4.74 0.59
C THR A 51 10.20 5.12 1.76
N ASN A 52 9.92 6.21 2.48
CA ASN A 52 10.72 6.63 3.64
C ASN A 52 10.43 5.82 4.91
N THR A 53 9.35 5.03 4.93
CA THR A 53 8.85 4.36 6.13
C THR A 53 8.67 2.85 5.94
N CYS A 54 9.03 2.32 4.76
CA CYS A 54 9.09 0.89 4.53
C CYS A 54 10.55 0.41 4.60
N SER A 55 10.76 -0.80 5.12
CA SER A 55 12.08 -1.41 5.10
C SER A 55 12.46 -1.87 3.68
N HIS A 56 13.76 -1.97 3.40
CA HIS A 56 14.25 -2.52 2.13
C HIS A 56 13.69 -3.92 1.85
N LYS A 57 13.52 -4.76 2.88
CA LYS A 57 12.93 -6.10 2.74
C LYS A 57 11.47 -6.05 2.28
N MET A 58 10.69 -5.08 2.78
CA MET A 58 9.31 -4.87 2.32
C MET A 58 9.28 -4.42 0.86
N VAL A 59 10.14 -3.47 0.48
CA VAL A 59 10.25 -2.99 -0.91
C VAL A 59 10.61 -4.13 -1.85
N ASN A 60 11.61 -4.95 -1.50
CA ASN A 60 12.02 -6.08 -2.32
C ASN A 60 10.87 -7.09 -2.53
N SER A 61 10.10 -7.37 -1.47
CA SER A 61 8.94 -8.26 -1.57
C SER A 61 7.83 -7.68 -2.46
N VAL A 62 7.60 -6.37 -2.39
CA VAL A 62 6.65 -5.66 -3.25
C VAL A 62 7.11 -5.72 -4.71
N ASN A 63 8.38 -5.44 -4.99
CA ASN A 63 8.92 -5.45 -6.35
C ASN A 63 8.80 -6.83 -7.00
N GLN A 64 9.24 -7.88 -6.31
CA GLN A 64 9.13 -9.26 -6.81
C GLN A 64 7.68 -9.65 -7.09
N LYS A 65 6.74 -9.24 -6.21
CA LYS A 65 5.32 -9.55 -6.38
C LYS A 65 4.71 -8.76 -7.55
N SER A 66 5.07 -7.49 -7.68
CA SER A 66 4.66 -6.62 -8.78
C SER A 66 5.12 -7.16 -10.13
N GLU A 67 6.41 -7.48 -10.27
CA GLU A 67 6.99 -8.01 -11.51
C GLU A 67 6.36 -9.34 -11.90
N LYS A 68 6.16 -10.25 -10.93
CA LYS A 68 5.57 -11.58 -11.17
C LYS A 68 4.12 -11.52 -11.64
N HIS A 69 3.33 -10.56 -11.17
CA HIS A 69 1.89 -10.52 -11.39
C HIS A 69 1.40 -9.30 -12.17
N GLY A 70 2.30 -8.42 -12.62
CA GLY A 70 1.94 -7.18 -13.33
C GLY A 70 1.17 -6.20 -12.46
N ILE A 71 1.37 -6.20 -11.14
CA ILE A 71 0.61 -5.35 -10.22
C ILE A 71 1.22 -3.93 -10.22
N PRO A 72 0.45 -2.87 -10.46
CA PRO A 72 0.98 -1.51 -10.41
C PRO A 72 1.40 -1.13 -8.99
N VAL A 73 2.50 -0.38 -8.89
CA VAL A 73 3.07 0.09 -7.62
C VAL A 73 3.19 1.62 -7.64
N ALA A 74 2.41 2.29 -6.81
CA ALA A 74 2.56 3.72 -6.54
C ALA A 74 3.56 3.93 -5.40
N ARG A 75 4.64 4.67 -5.65
CA ARG A 75 5.66 5.00 -4.64
C ARG A 75 5.53 6.46 -4.25
N ILE A 76 5.40 6.72 -2.95
CA ILE A 76 5.34 8.08 -2.41
C ILE A 76 6.27 8.23 -1.21
N HIS A 77 6.92 9.38 -1.10
CA HIS A 77 7.95 9.59 -0.06
C HIS A 77 7.35 9.81 1.34
N ASN A 78 6.27 10.56 1.45
CA ASN A 78 5.65 10.85 2.74
C ASN A 78 4.45 9.95 3.02
N ALA A 79 4.32 9.50 4.26
CA ALA A 79 3.21 8.66 4.72
C ALA A 79 2.03 9.50 5.23
N SER A 80 1.69 10.60 4.55
CA SER A 80 0.58 11.47 4.96
C SER A 80 -0.75 11.02 4.38
N VAL A 81 -1.84 11.48 5.01
CA VAL A 81 -3.21 11.29 4.51
C VAL A 81 -3.35 11.86 3.11
N ASN A 82 -2.85 13.07 2.87
CA ASN A 82 -2.98 13.76 1.59
C ASN A 82 -2.25 13.01 0.48
N ALA A 83 -1.03 12.52 0.74
CA ALA A 83 -0.29 11.77 -0.27
C ALA A 83 -0.97 10.45 -0.64
N LEU A 84 -1.56 9.75 0.34
CA LEU A 84 -2.36 8.55 0.06
C LEU A 84 -3.61 8.90 -0.77
N LYS A 85 -4.33 9.97 -0.41
CA LYS A 85 -5.51 10.44 -1.17
C LYS A 85 -5.19 10.77 -2.62
N SER A 86 -4.13 11.55 -2.85
CA SER A 86 -3.71 11.93 -4.21
C SER A 86 -3.38 10.71 -5.08
N VAL A 87 -2.81 9.66 -4.50
CA VAL A 87 -2.60 8.39 -5.22
C VAL A 87 -3.94 7.73 -5.50
N LEU A 88 -4.82 7.57 -4.52
CA LEU A 88 -6.12 6.92 -4.74
C LEU A 88 -6.93 7.64 -5.81
N GLU A 89 -6.96 8.98 -5.82
CA GLU A 89 -7.65 9.78 -6.85
C GLU A 89 -7.16 9.51 -8.27
N GLN A 90 -5.88 9.18 -8.46
CA GLN A 90 -5.32 8.85 -9.77
C GLN A 90 -5.73 7.44 -10.24
N TYR A 91 -5.93 6.51 -9.31
CA TYR A 91 -6.17 5.09 -9.60
C TYR A 91 -7.64 4.68 -9.49
N THR A 92 -8.46 5.48 -8.80
CA THR A 92 -9.90 5.25 -8.64
C THR A 92 -10.65 6.30 -9.42
N LYS A 93 -11.55 5.86 -10.32
CA LYS A 93 -12.60 6.74 -10.86
C LYS A 93 -13.65 6.90 -9.76
N GLN A 94 -13.92 8.14 -9.36
CA GLN A 94 -15.03 8.44 -8.42
C GLN A 94 -16.37 8.02 -9.02
#